data_AF-A0A0N5C7R7-F1
#
_entry.id   AF-A0A0N5C7R7-F1
#
_cell.length_a   1.000
_cell.length_b   1.000
_cell.length_c   1.000
_cell.angle_alpha   90.00
_cell.angle_beta   90.00
_cell.angle_gamma   90.00
#
_symmetry.space_group_name_H-M   'P 1'
#
loop_
_entity.id
_entity.type
_entity.pdbx_description
1 polymer ?
#
loop_
_entity_poly.entity_id
_entity_poly.type
_entity_poly.pdbx_seq_one_letter_code
_entity_poly.pdbx_strand_id
1 'polypeptide(L)'
;MENINDEHYFFSYIHFYVIYCKFWELDEDHDMMITPEDFVRYSDGALPSRVIDRIFKVNKYLKKYPKNSEVPESLDYSDFTLFLLADENKQDASDNDVVSYEVFRTYWLELTSECFDDASIFIRLLVDGASSDSDSAPRRKYLVAEDFRPLISHVIHTIRDLDVLKNAPIFHSIYIDTVITRIFWRVSRTWLNKITAGELRKSNFLDVYGSLDKMENINDEHYFFSYIHFYVIYCKFWELDEDHDMMITPEDFVRYSDGALPSRVIDRIFKVNKYLKKYPKNSEVPESLDYSDFTLFLLADENKRQNKSLEYWFRIL
;
A
#
# COMPACT_ATOMS: atom_id res chain seq x y z
N MET A 1 -5.06 -2.29 43.92
CA MET A 1 -5.41 -0.85 43.89
C MET A 1 -4.23 -0.14 43.27
N GLU A 2 -4.08 -0.20 41.95
CA GLU A 2 -4.78 0.57 40.90
C GLU A 2 -4.06 1.86 40.53
N ASN A 3 -3.97 2.03 39.21
CA ASN A 3 -3.75 3.24 38.42
C ASN A 3 -2.34 3.82 38.34
N ILE A 4 -1.68 3.52 37.21
CA ILE A 4 -0.86 4.50 36.51
C ILE A 4 -1.22 4.42 35.02
N ASN A 5 -1.84 5.48 34.52
CA ASN A 5 -2.08 5.73 33.10
C ASN A 5 -0.76 5.61 32.30
N ASP A 6 -0.72 4.68 31.37
CA ASP A 6 0.27 4.63 30.29
C ASP A 6 -0.37 5.27 29.07
N GLU A 7 0.02 6.52 28.80
CA GLU A 7 -0.33 7.21 27.57
C GLU A 7 0.59 6.72 26.46
N HIS A 8 0.11 5.75 25.67
CA HIS A 8 0.78 5.24 24.49
C HIS A 8 0.76 6.30 23.36
N TYR A 9 1.90 6.46 22.68
CA TYR A 9 2.08 7.28 21.48
C TYR A 9 2.10 6.34 20.25
N PHE A 10 1.30 6.64 19.23
CA PHE A 10 0.92 5.72 18.13
C PHE A 10 1.48 6.20 16.77
N PHE A 11 2.03 5.31 15.91
CA PHE A 11 2.76 5.67 14.66
C PHE A 11 2.23 5.07 13.35
N SER A 12 2.30 5.87 12.28
CA SER A 12 2.21 5.45 10.86
C SER A 12 3.58 5.60 10.16
N TYR A 13 3.87 4.75 9.16
CA TYR A 13 5.14 4.67 8.40
C TYR A 13 5.62 6.01 7.81
N ILE A 14 4.69 6.88 7.41
CA ILE A 14 5.00 8.22 6.86
C ILE A 14 5.58 9.14 7.95
N HIS A 15 5.11 9.01 9.19
CA HIS A 15 5.62 9.78 10.31
C HIS A 15 7.07 9.39 10.63
N PHE A 16 7.42 8.10 10.52
CA PHE A 16 8.78 7.63 10.76
C PHE A 16 9.79 8.18 9.74
N TYR A 17 9.46 8.19 8.43
CA TYR A 17 10.36 8.73 7.41
C TYR A 17 10.64 10.23 7.61
N VAL A 18 9.60 11.00 7.95
CA VAL A 18 9.74 12.43 8.26
C VAL A 18 10.55 12.66 9.54
N ILE A 19 10.36 11.84 10.57
CA ILE A 19 11.10 11.92 11.84
C ILE A 19 12.57 11.55 11.64
N TYR A 20 12.85 10.50 10.86
CA TYR A 20 14.20 10.08 10.51
C TYR A 20 14.93 11.16 9.72
N CYS A 21 14.34 11.70 8.66
CA CYS A 21 14.95 12.80 7.90
C CYS A 21 15.21 14.04 8.77
N LYS A 22 14.26 14.43 9.62
CA LYS A 22 14.44 15.57 10.54
C LYS A 22 15.51 15.35 11.60
N PHE A 23 15.68 14.12 12.08
CA PHE A 23 16.75 13.78 13.02
C PHE A 23 18.12 13.94 12.34
N TRP A 24 18.27 13.41 11.13
CA TRP A 24 19.51 13.50 10.35
C TRP A 24 19.84 14.92 9.87
N GLU A 25 18.85 15.82 9.78
CA GLU A 25 19.08 17.25 9.55
C GLU A 25 19.61 17.99 10.79
N LEU A 26 19.38 17.45 11.99
CA LEU A 26 19.81 18.04 13.27
C LEU A 26 21.13 17.46 13.77
N ASP A 27 21.40 16.18 13.52
CA ASP A 27 22.62 15.46 13.89
C ASP A 27 23.70 15.61 12.79
N GLU A 28 24.28 16.81 12.66
CA GLU A 28 25.27 17.11 11.59
C GLU A 28 26.61 16.39 11.77
N ASP A 29 27.01 16.08 13.01
CA ASP A 29 28.24 15.34 13.32
C ASP A 29 28.05 13.82 13.36
N HIS A 30 26.80 13.36 13.16
CA HIS A 30 26.43 11.96 12.98
C HIS A 30 26.78 11.08 14.19
N ASP A 31 26.76 11.67 15.38
CA ASP A 31 27.06 10.99 16.63
C ASP A 31 25.81 10.33 17.27
N MET A 32 24.66 10.48 16.61
CA MET A 32 23.34 10.00 17.01
C MET A 32 22.81 10.67 18.29
N MET A 33 23.31 11.87 18.61
CA MET A 33 22.96 12.64 19.79
C MET A 33 22.68 14.10 19.41
N ILE A 34 21.44 14.56 19.60
CA ILE A 34 21.08 15.95 19.36
C ILE A 34 21.26 16.75 20.65
N THR A 35 22.14 17.74 20.62
CA THR A 35 22.41 18.66 21.73
C THR A 35 21.57 19.94 21.64
N PRO A 36 21.44 20.72 22.73
CA PRO A 36 20.80 22.03 22.69
C PRO A 36 21.41 22.99 21.65
N GLU A 37 22.72 22.86 21.38
CA GLU A 37 23.43 23.69 20.40
C GLU A 37 22.97 23.40 18.97
N ASP A 38 22.63 22.15 18.67
CA ASP A 38 22.18 21.73 17.33
C ASP A 38 20.81 22.32 17.00
N PHE A 39 19.92 22.44 18.00
CA PHE A 39 18.65 23.17 17.84
C PHE A 39 18.84 24.69 17.64
N VAL A 40 19.81 25.30 18.32
CA VAL A 40 20.13 26.73 18.12
C VAL A 40 20.69 26.95 16.72
N ARG A 41 21.56 26.05 16.23
CA ARG A 41 22.14 26.10 14.89
C ARG A 41 21.08 25.89 13.81
N TYR A 42 20.26 24.86 13.92
CA TYR A 42 19.19 24.54 12.97
C TYR A 42 18.14 25.66 12.85
N SER A 43 17.81 26.32 13.96
CA SER A 43 16.87 27.45 13.96
C SER A 43 17.51 28.80 13.62
N ASP A 44 18.79 28.83 13.27
CA ASP A 44 19.57 30.05 13.01
C ASP A 44 19.43 31.08 14.16
N GLY A 45 19.41 30.58 15.40
CA GLY A 45 19.24 31.36 16.63
C GLY A 45 17.81 31.84 16.91
N ALA A 46 16.81 31.45 16.12
CA ALA A 46 15.42 31.89 16.29
C ALA A 46 14.71 31.22 17.50
N LEU A 47 15.18 30.06 17.97
CA LEU A 47 14.62 29.40 19.14
C LEU A 47 15.26 29.93 20.45
N PRO A 48 14.49 30.55 21.37
CA PRO A 48 15.03 31.01 22.65
C PRO A 48 15.47 29.82 23.53
N SER A 49 16.58 29.96 24.26
CA SER A 49 17.14 28.90 25.14
C SER A 49 16.11 28.33 26.13
N ARG A 50 15.15 29.16 26.58
CA ARG A 50 14.04 28.73 27.47
C ARG A 50 13.08 27.72 26.83
N VAL A 51 12.94 27.76 25.51
CA VAL A 51 12.12 26.81 24.74
C VAL A 51 12.87 25.49 24.59
N ILE A 52 14.18 25.55 24.29
CA ILE A 52 15.05 24.38 24.20
C ILE A 52 15.14 23.68 25.57
N ASP A 53 15.33 24.42 26.67
CA ASP A 53 15.28 23.87 28.02
C ASP A 53 13.96 23.18 28.37
N ARG A 54 12.85 23.66 27.78
CA ARG A 54 11.53 23.03 27.96
C ARG A 54 11.44 21.73 27.17
N ILE A 55 11.99 21.66 25.97
CA ILE A 55 12.00 20.44 25.13
C ILE A 55 12.68 19.28 25.88
N PHE A 56 13.88 19.51 26.39
CA PHE A 56 14.64 18.50 27.13
C PHE A 56 13.98 18.11 28.48
N LYS A 57 13.33 19.08 29.14
CA LYS A 57 12.54 18.80 30.37
C LYS A 57 11.30 17.97 30.09
N VAL A 58 10.54 18.27 29.04
CA VAL A 58 9.35 17.51 28.65
C VAL A 58 9.73 16.05 28.36
N ASN A 59 10.83 15.83 27.64
CA ASN A 59 11.33 14.49 27.34
C ASN A 59 11.62 13.66 28.62
N LYS A 60 12.26 14.29 29.62
CA LYS A 60 12.50 13.66 30.93
C LYS A 60 11.21 13.20 31.62
N TYR A 61 10.12 13.96 31.50
CA TYR A 61 8.83 13.57 32.09
C TYR A 61 8.16 12.43 31.32
N LEU A 62 8.30 12.40 29.99
CA LEU A 62 7.71 11.36 29.13
C LEU A 62 8.28 9.96 29.38
N LYS A 63 9.59 9.85 29.65
CA LYS A 63 10.24 8.56 30.03
C LYS A 63 10.05 8.16 31.51
N LYS A 64 9.23 8.88 32.29
CA LYS A 64 8.99 8.65 33.73
C LYS A 64 10.30 8.53 34.56
N TYR A 65 11.34 9.31 34.22
CA TYR A 65 12.58 9.33 35.01
C TYR A 65 12.31 9.73 36.47
N PRO A 66 13.05 9.19 37.45
CA PRO A 66 12.85 9.55 38.86
C PRO A 66 13.03 11.05 39.05
N LYS A 67 12.18 11.68 39.88
CA LYS A 67 12.09 13.15 40.05
C LYS A 67 13.43 13.85 40.36
N ASN A 68 14.42 13.11 40.86
CA ASN A 68 15.75 13.60 41.23
C ASN A 68 16.87 13.29 40.21
N SER A 69 16.57 12.69 39.06
CA SER A 69 17.55 12.51 37.99
C SER A 69 17.89 13.86 37.35
N GLU A 70 19.09 14.07 36.82
CA GLU A 70 19.43 15.30 36.09
C GLU A 70 18.70 15.35 34.74
N VAL A 71 18.56 16.54 34.15
CA VAL A 71 17.97 16.67 32.80
C VAL A 71 19.01 16.16 31.80
N PRO A 72 18.64 15.29 30.84
CA PRO A 72 19.61 14.80 29.84
C PRO A 72 20.28 15.97 29.11
N GLU A 73 21.61 15.91 28.94
CA GLU A 73 22.39 16.94 28.24
C GLU A 73 22.30 16.82 26.71
N SER A 74 21.89 15.65 26.20
CA SER A 74 21.67 15.35 24.78
C SER A 74 20.45 14.44 24.61
N LEU A 75 19.82 14.46 23.43
CA LEU A 75 18.71 13.58 23.07
C LEU A 75 19.21 12.52 22.08
N ASP A 76 19.01 11.25 22.40
CA ASP A 76 19.22 10.19 21.41
C ASP A 76 18.07 10.16 20.39
N TYR A 77 18.22 9.36 19.31
CA TYR A 77 17.16 9.15 18.31
C TYR A 77 15.81 8.76 18.93
N SER A 78 15.84 7.96 19.99
CA SER A 78 14.65 7.49 20.69
C SER A 78 13.97 8.60 21.48
N ASP A 79 14.76 9.52 22.05
CA ASP A 79 14.28 10.70 22.75
C ASP A 79 13.70 11.72 21.77
N PHE A 80 14.39 11.96 20.65
CA PHE A 80 13.93 12.90 19.62
C PHE A 80 12.63 12.43 18.96
N THR A 81 12.53 11.13 18.67
CA THR A 81 11.28 10.54 18.20
C THR A 81 10.18 10.79 19.24
N LEU A 82 10.33 10.37 20.49
CA LEU A 82 9.30 10.58 21.53
C LEU A 82 8.82 12.04 21.66
N PHE A 83 9.71 13.01 21.47
CA PHE A 83 9.37 14.45 21.47
C PHE A 83 8.46 14.85 20.29
N LEU A 84 8.79 14.48 19.05
CA LEU A 84 7.98 14.82 17.87
C LEU A 84 6.58 14.23 17.91
N LEU A 85 6.37 13.25 18.79
CA LEU A 85 5.18 12.44 18.90
C LEU A 85 4.26 12.88 20.04
N ALA A 86 4.75 13.77 20.88
CA ALA A 86 3.97 14.36 21.95
C ALA A 86 2.93 15.38 21.46
N ASP A 87 2.91 15.71 20.16
CA ASP A 87 1.96 16.67 19.58
C ASP A 87 1.15 16.07 18.40
N GLU A 88 -0.15 16.37 18.46
CA GLU A 88 -1.22 16.20 17.45
C GLU A 88 -2.02 14.87 17.32
N ASN A 89 -3.23 14.91 17.91
CA ASN A 89 -4.48 14.22 17.51
C ASN A 89 -4.65 12.70 17.74
N LYS A 90 -4.77 12.33 19.02
CA LYS A 90 -5.27 11.03 19.52
C LYS A 90 -6.81 10.94 19.48
N GLN A 91 -7.45 10.65 18.33
CA GLN A 91 -8.91 10.38 18.36
C GLN A 91 -9.45 9.09 17.73
N ASP A 92 -8.75 8.32 16.89
CA ASP A 92 -9.39 7.16 16.22
C ASP A 92 -8.50 5.90 16.04
N ALA A 93 -7.83 5.40 17.08
CA ALA A 93 -7.13 4.10 16.99
C ALA A 93 -7.51 3.16 18.14
N SER A 94 -7.95 1.95 17.82
CA SER A 94 -8.25 0.89 18.80
C SER A 94 -6.95 0.21 19.26
N ASP A 95 -6.91 -0.30 20.50
CA ASP A 95 -5.72 -0.95 21.11
C ASP A 95 -5.15 -2.14 20.31
N ASN A 96 -5.86 -2.67 19.31
CA ASN A 96 -5.40 -3.76 18.44
C ASN A 96 -4.65 -3.29 17.18
N ASP A 97 -4.67 -1.99 16.85
CA ASP A 97 -4.09 -1.42 15.62
C ASP A 97 -2.69 -0.81 15.84
N VAL A 98 -2.03 -1.20 16.93
CA VAL A 98 -0.86 -0.49 17.45
C VAL A 98 0.32 -1.43 17.63
N VAL A 99 1.46 -1.05 17.06
CA VAL A 99 2.74 -1.75 17.23
C VAL A 99 3.65 -0.94 18.15
N SER A 100 4.23 -1.59 19.17
CA SER A 100 5.20 -0.94 20.05
C SER A 100 6.53 -0.69 19.33
N TYR A 101 7.28 0.34 19.77
CA TYR A 101 8.59 0.65 19.21
C TYR A 101 9.56 -0.54 19.24
N GLU A 102 9.56 -1.33 20.32
CA GLU A 102 10.46 -2.49 20.45
C GLU A 102 10.11 -3.60 19.46
N VAL A 103 8.82 -3.85 19.22
CA VAL A 103 8.34 -4.84 18.24
C VAL A 103 8.68 -4.37 16.83
N PHE A 104 8.41 -3.10 16.51
CA PHE A 104 8.76 -2.53 15.21
C PHE A 104 10.27 -2.54 14.96
N ARG A 105 11.08 -2.11 15.93
CA ARG A 105 12.54 -2.07 15.82
C ARG A 105 13.11 -3.45 15.57
N THR A 106 12.65 -4.45 16.32
CA THR A 106 13.12 -5.84 16.16
C THR A 106 12.77 -6.36 14.78
N TYR A 107 11.53 -6.16 14.33
CA TYR A 107 11.07 -6.54 13.00
C TYR A 107 11.85 -5.83 11.89
N TRP A 108 12.07 -4.51 12.02
CA TRP A 108 12.78 -3.72 11.02
C TRP A 108 14.26 -4.09 10.89
N LEU A 109 14.91 -4.41 12.02
CA LEU A 109 16.29 -4.92 12.02
C LEU A 109 16.38 -6.30 11.37
N GLU A 110 15.43 -7.20 11.64
CA GLU A 110 15.35 -8.51 10.95
C GLU A 110 15.14 -8.31 9.44
N LEU A 111 14.17 -7.48 9.07
CA LEU A 111 13.82 -7.15 7.68
C LEU A 111 15.01 -6.61 6.89
N THR A 112 15.70 -5.61 7.42
CA THR A 112 16.86 -4.98 6.76
C THR A 112 18.10 -5.88 6.74
N SER A 113 18.18 -6.89 7.61
CA SER A 113 19.24 -7.89 7.57
C SER A 113 19.06 -8.91 6.45
N GLU A 114 17.82 -9.15 6.00
CA GLU A 114 17.49 -10.15 4.98
C GLU A 114 17.17 -9.54 3.60
N CYS A 115 16.70 -8.29 3.58
CA CYS A 115 16.27 -7.57 2.38
C CYS A 115 17.16 -6.34 2.15
N PHE A 116 17.82 -6.29 0.98
CA PHE A 116 18.84 -5.29 0.68
C PHE A 116 18.40 -4.22 -0.33
N ASP A 117 17.12 -4.20 -0.70
CA ASP A 117 16.56 -3.25 -1.65
C ASP A 117 15.05 -3.06 -1.46
N ASP A 118 14.54 -1.91 -1.92
CA ASP A 118 13.14 -1.49 -1.74
C ASP A 118 12.14 -2.54 -2.23
N ALA A 119 12.43 -3.22 -3.33
CA ALA A 119 11.54 -4.25 -3.86
C ALA A 119 11.46 -5.49 -2.96
N SER A 120 12.57 -5.92 -2.35
CA SER A 120 12.53 -7.06 -1.41
C SER A 120 11.88 -6.66 -0.10
N ILE A 121 12.18 -5.45 0.40
CA ILE A 121 11.56 -4.88 1.59
C ILE A 121 10.05 -4.80 1.40
N PHE A 122 9.59 -4.22 0.30
CA PHE A 122 8.16 -4.08 -0.03
C PHE A 122 7.42 -5.41 -0.10
N ILE A 123 8.01 -6.43 -0.75
CA ILE A 123 7.41 -7.76 -0.80
C ILE A 123 7.30 -8.36 0.60
N ARG A 124 8.36 -8.26 1.41
CA ARG A 124 8.36 -8.83 2.75
C ARG A 124 7.30 -8.15 3.63
N LEU A 125 7.20 -6.82 3.59
CA LEU A 125 6.19 -6.07 4.34
C LEU A 125 4.76 -6.50 4.01
N LEU A 126 4.42 -6.63 2.73
CA LEU A 126 3.07 -7.02 2.32
C LEU A 126 2.76 -8.49 2.62
N VAL A 127 3.72 -9.39 2.44
CA VAL A 127 3.52 -10.82 2.77
C VAL A 127 3.29 -11.00 4.26
N ASP A 128 4.10 -10.34 5.09
CA ASP A 128 3.98 -10.46 6.54
C ASP A 128 2.69 -9.78 7.05
N GLY A 129 2.31 -8.63 6.47
CA GLY A 129 1.08 -7.91 6.82
C GLY A 129 -0.22 -8.58 6.36
N ALA A 130 -0.19 -9.38 5.31
CA ALA A 130 -1.36 -10.11 4.79
C ALA A 130 -1.59 -11.47 5.46
N SER A 131 -0.59 -11.99 6.20
CA SER A 131 -0.65 -13.31 6.81
C SER A 131 -1.30 -13.24 8.20
N SER A 132 -2.63 -13.40 8.27
CA SER A 132 -3.32 -13.68 9.55
C SER A 132 -3.15 -15.13 10.03
N ASP A 133 -2.62 -16.03 9.17
CA ASP A 133 -2.60 -17.47 9.42
C ASP A 133 -1.19 -18.07 9.52
N SER A 134 -0.85 -18.42 10.77
CA SER A 134 0.12 -19.43 11.22
C SER A 134 1.63 -19.15 11.04
N ASP A 135 2.32 -19.07 12.18
CA ASP A 135 3.77 -19.08 12.41
C ASP A 135 4.55 -20.28 11.81
N SER A 136 3.96 -21.07 10.91
CA SER A 136 4.49 -22.38 10.50
C SER A 136 4.74 -22.57 9.01
N ALA A 137 4.32 -21.64 8.14
CA ALA A 137 4.57 -21.74 6.71
C ALA A 137 5.86 -20.99 6.31
N PRO A 138 6.66 -21.53 5.36
CA PRO A 138 7.81 -20.80 4.84
C PRO A 138 7.35 -19.49 4.18
N ARG A 139 7.85 -18.36 4.70
CA ARG A 139 7.46 -17.02 4.24
C ARG A 139 7.64 -16.88 2.71
N ARG A 140 6.58 -16.46 2.01
CA ARG A 140 6.55 -16.35 0.55
C ARG A 140 7.51 -15.25 0.07
N LYS A 141 8.16 -15.48 -1.09
CA LYS A 141 9.05 -14.51 -1.77
C LYS A 141 8.37 -13.83 -2.97
N TYR A 142 7.04 -13.83 -2.99
CA TYR A 142 6.22 -13.29 -4.06
C TYR A 142 4.89 -12.80 -3.50
N LEU A 143 4.32 -11.80 -4.17
CA LEU A 143 3.02 -11.22 -3.85
C LEU A 143 1.91 -11.85 -4.68
N VAL A 144 0.76 -12.05 -4.04
CA VAL A 144 -0.52 -12.39 -4.67
C VAL A 144 -1.48 -11.20 -4.56
N ALA A 145 -2.61 -11.25 -5.27
CA ALA A 145 -3.59 -10.16 -5.30
C ALA A 145 -4.03 -9.70 -3.90
N GLU A 146 -4.36 -10.65 -3.01
CA GLU A 146 -4.83 -10.37 -1.66
C GLU A 146 -3.82 -9.59 -0.81
N ASP A 147 -2.52 -9.78 -1.04
CA ASP A 147 -1.47 -9.08 -0.29
C ASP A 147 -1.53 -7.56 -0.50
N PHE A 148 -2.05 -7.10 -1.64
CA PHE A 148 -2.16 -5.67 -1.96
C PHE A 148 -3.41 -5.01 -1.35
N ARG A 149 -4.43 -5.77 -0.93
CA ARG A 149 -5.70 -5.16 -0.46
C ARG A 149 -5.51 -4.18 0.69
N PRO A 150 -4.73 -4.48 1.76
CA PRO A 150 -4.51 -3.53 2.85
C PRO A 150 -3.83 -2.24 2.37
N LEU A 151 -2.86 -2.37 1.47
CA LEU A 151 -2.15 -1.23 0.88
C LEU A 151 -3.08 -0.32 0.09
N ILE A 152 -3.87 -0.89 -0.84
CA ILE A 152 -4.77 -0.08 -1.66
C ILE A 152 -5.90 0.52 -0.82
N SER A 153 -6.40 -0.22 0.18
CA SER A 153 -7.33 0.32 1.17
C SER A 153 -6.75 1.55 1.86
N HIS A 154 -5.50 1.49 2.31
CA HIS A 154 -4.82 2.65 2.90
C HIS A 154 -4.72 3.84 1.91
N VAL A 155 -4.36 3.57 0.65
CA VAL A 155 -4.29 4.62 -0.40
C VAL A 155 -5.63 5.35 -0.57
N ILE A 156 -6.76 4.63 -0.55
CA ILE A 156 -8.10 5.25 -0.62
C ILE A 156 -8.32 6.20 0.56
N HIS A 157 -7.88 5.82 1.77
CA HIS A 157 -8.06 6.62 2.98
C HIS A 157 -7.10 7.83 3.07
N THR A 158 -5.94 7.77 2.40
CA THR A 158 -4.91 8.81 2.49
C THR A 158 -4.99 9.84 1.36
N ILE A 159 -5.30 9.45 0.12
CA ILE A 159 -5.31 10.36 -1.03
C ILE A 159 -6.62 11.15 -1.11
N ARG A 160 -6.51 12.48 -1.16
CA ARG A 160 -7.66 13.42 -1.15
C ARG A 160 -8.59 13.24 -2.35
N ASP A 161 -8.05 13.01 -3.54
CA ASP A 161 -8.87 12.83 -4.74
C ASP A 161 -9.75 11.57 -4.71
N LEU A 162 -9.43 10.63 -3.82
CA LEU A 162 -10.22 9.43 -3.57
C LEU A 162 -11.26 9.63 -2.46
N ASP A 163 -11.44 10.84 -1.92
CA ASP A 163 -12.47 11.14 -0.91
C ASP A 163 -13.90 10.79 -1.39
N VAL A 164 -14.15 10.87 -2.70
CA VAL A 164 -15.42 10.43 -3.29
C VAL A 164 -15.66 8.94 -3.06
N LEU A 165 -14.60 8.12 -3.10
CA LEU A 165 -14.69 6.70 -2.78
C LEU A 165 -14.95 6.49 -1.29
N LYS A 166 -14.31 7.25 -0.39
CA LYS A 166 -14.48 7.10 1.07
C LYS A 166 -15.94 7.16 1.50
N ASN A 167 -16.74 7.98 0.82
CA ASN A 167 -18.17 8.15 1.08
C ASN A 167 -19.05 7.04 0.47
N ALA A 168 -18.47 6.14 -0.32
CA ALA A 168 -19.18 5.11 -1.08
C ALA A 168 -18.46 3.75 -0.96
N PRO A 169 -18.58 3.08 0.20
CA PRO A 169 -17.82 1.87 0.53
C PRO A 169 -18.09 0.69 -0.43
N ILE A 170 -19.24 0.70 -1.13
CA ILE A 170 -19.58 -0.30 -2.16
C ILE A 170 -18.55 -0.30 -3.30
N PHE A 171 -17.99 0.86 -3.65
CA PHE A 171 -17.00 0.98 -4.71
C PHE A 171 -15.57 0.74 -4.24
N HIS A 172 -15.32 0.60 -2.93
CA HIS A 172 -13.97 0.35 -2.42
C HIS A 172 -13.41 -0.96 -2.95
N SER A 173 -14.16 -2.06 -2.80
CA SER A 173 -13.72 -3.38 -3.26
C SER A 173 -13.44 -3.39 -4.75
N ILE A 174 -14.33 -2.79 -5.54
CA ILE A 174 -14.23 -2.72 -7.01
C ILE A 174 -13.02 -1.89 -7.45
N TYR A 175 -12.80 -0.72 -6.83
CA TYR A 175 -11.62 0.09 -7.09
C TYR A 175 -10.33 -0.66 -6.72
N ILE A 176 -10.30 -1.31 -5.55
CA ILE A 176 -9.16 -2.13 -5.11
C ILE A 176 -8.87 -3.23 -6.13
N ASP A 177 -9.88 -3.98 -6.57
CA ASP A 177 -9.73 -5.05 -7.55
C ASP A 177 -9.24 -4.52 -8.90
N THR A 178 -9.69 -3.32 -9.31
CA THR A 178 -9.22 -2.65 -10.53
C THR A 178 -7.74 -2.30 -10.44
N VAL A 179 -7.33 -1.65 -9.36
CA VAL A 179 -5.94 -1.21 -9.16
C VAL A 179 -5.03 -2.44 -9.08
N ILE A 180 -5.41 -3.47 -8.31
CA ILE A 180 -4.67 -4.73 -8.23
C ILE A 180 -4.54 -5.37 -9.62
N THR A 181 -5.63 -5.46 -10.38
CA THR A 181 -5.61 -6.02 -11.73
C THR A 181 -4.65 -5.23 -12.64
N ARG A 182 -4.64 -3.90 -12.55
CA ARG A 182 -3.70 -3.04 -13.30
C ARG A 182 -2.24 -3.20 -12.85
N ILE A 183 -1.99 -3.36 -11.55
CA ILE A 183 -0.66 -3.68 -11.00
C ILE A 183 -0.18 -5.00 -11.59
N PHE A 184 -0.98 -6.06 -11.52
CA PHE A 184 -0.62 -7.35 -12.11
C PHE A 184 -0.46 -7.27 -13.62
N TRP A 185 -1.29 -6.49 -14.31
CA TRP A 185 -1.17 -6.24 -15.75
C TRP A 185 0.19 -5.63 -16.11
N ARG A 186 0.65 -4.60 -15.39
CA ARG A 186 1.89 -3.89 -15.73
C ARG A 186 3.16 -4.52 -15.15
N VAL A 187 3.10 -5.04 -13.93
CA VAL A 187 4.29 -5.52 -13.19
C VAL A 187 4.57 -6.99 -13.47
N SER A 188 3.55 -7.85 -13.40
CA SER A 188 3.77 -9.29 -13.59
C SER A 188 4.05 -9.59 -15.06
N ARG A 189 5.17 -10.24 -15.33
CA ARG A 189 5.56 -10.70 -16.68
C ARG A 189 5.10 -12.13 -16.93
N THR A 190 4.66 -12.81 -15.87
CA THR A 190 4.14 -14.16 -15.95
C THR A 190 2.63 -14.16 -15.74
N TRP A 191 1.93 -15.13 -16.34
CA TRP A 191 0.49 -15.32 -16.12
C TRP A 191 0.22 -16.21 -14.90
N LEU A 192 1.12 -16.20 -13.91
CA LEU A 192 1.06 -17.05 -12.72
C LEU A 192 0.40 -16.39 -11.51
N ASN A 193 -0.10 -15.15 -11.67
CA ASN A 193 -0.68 -14.34 -10.60
C ASN A 193 0.25 -14.23 -9.38
N LYS A 194 1.56 -14.10 -9.67
CA LYS A 194 2.61 -13.87 -8.68
C LYS A 194 3.50 -12.74 -9.15
N ILE A 195 3.79 -11.80 -8.25
CA ILE A 195 4.78 -10.74 -8.49
C ILE A 195 6.00 -11.04 -7.64
N THR A 196 7.14 -11.19 -8.31
CA THR A 196 8.44 -11.40 -7.66
C THR A 196 9.22 -10.09 -7.51
N ALA A 197 10.22 -10.06 -6.62
CA ALA A 197 11.07 -8.87 -6.44
C ALA A 197 11.75 -8.47 -7.75
N GLY A 198 12.15 -9.45 -8.56
CA GLY A 198 12.78 -9.19 -9.86
C GLY A 198 11.85 -8.55 -10.90
N GLU A 199 10.55 -8.81 -10.83
CA GLU A 199 9.56 -8.14 -11.68
C GLU A 199 9.27 -6.72 -11.17
N LEU A 200 9.13 -6.57 -9.85
CA LEU A 200 8.88 -5.29 -9.20
C LEU A 200 10.01 -4.29 -9.48
N ARG A 201 11.28 -4.70 -9.35
CA ARG A 201 12.47 -3.90 -9.69
C ARG A 201 12.50 -3.39 -11.13
N LYS A 202 11.88 -4.13 -12.06
CA LYS A 202 11.87 -3.78 -13.48
C LYS A 202 10.59 -3.05 -13.89
N SER A 203 9.77 -2.67 -12.93
CA SER A 203 8.56 -1.89 -13.09
C SER A 203 8.75 -0.51 -12.47
N ASN A 204 7.90 0.44 -12.85
CA ASN A 204 7.84 1.77 -12.25
C ASN A 204 6.87 1.84 -11.06
N PHE A 205 6.41 0.69 -10.52
CA PHE A 205 5.36 0.68 -9.50
C PHE A 205 5.78 1.39 -8.21
N LEU A 206 6.98 1.09 -7.69
CA LEU A 206 7.46 1.69 -6.43
C LEU A 206 7.71 3.19 -6.58
N ASP A 207 8.24 3.62 -7.73
CA ASP A 207 8.45 5.05 -8.04
C ASP A 207 7.12 5.80 -8.07
N VAL A 208 6.10 5.23 -8.74
CA VAL A 208 4.77 5.82 -8.80
C VAL A 208 4.15 5.85 -7.40
N TYR A 209 4.16 4.73 -6.67
CA TYR A 209 3.62 4.65 -5.32
C TYR A 209 4.26 5.66 -4.37
N GLY A 210 5.59 5.82 -4.40
CA GLY A 210 6.33 6.78 -3.58
C GLY A 210 6.17 8.25 -3.99
N SER A 211 5.46 8.53 -5.08
CA SER A 211 5.14 9.89 -5.55
C SER A 211 3.66 10.25 -5.40
N LEU A 212 2.80 9.30 -5.00
CA LEU A 212 1.35 9.50 -4.92
C LEU A 212 0.93 10.64 -3.98
N ASP A 213 1.65 10.81 -2.86
CA ASP A 213 1.39 11.85 -1.87
C ASP A 213 1.71 13.27 -2.39
N LYS A 214 2.61 13.36 -3.36
CA LYS A 214 3.05 14.62 -3.99
C LYS A 214 2.24 14.97 -5.24
N MET A 215 1.44 14.05 -5.76
CA MET A 215 0.64 14.31 -6.96
C MET A 215 -0.52 15.26 -6.62
N GLU A 216 -0.69 16.29 -7.44
CA GLU A 216 -1.81 17.22 -7.31
C GLU A 216 -3.14 16.60 -7.75
N ASN A 217 -3.09 15.69 -8.73
CA ASN A 217 -4.24 14.99 -9.28
C ASN A 217 -3.92 13.52 -9.53
N ILE A 218 -4.60 12.60 -8.86
CA ILE A 218 -4.41 11.16 -9.01
C ILE A 218 -4.68 10.67 -10.44
N ASN A 219 -5.47 11.42 -11.22
CA ASN A 219 -5.84 11.03 -12.57
C ASN A 219 -4.72 11.24 -13.60
N ASP A 220 -3.71 12.03 -13.27
CA ASP A 220 -2.50 12.20 -14.08
C ASP A 220 -1.61 10.94 -14.01
N GLU A 221 -1.83 10.08 -13.02
CA GLU A 221 -1.21 8.76 -12.87
C GLU A 221 -1.91 7.72 -13.77
N HIS A 222 -1.42 7.56 -14.99
CA HIS A 222 -2.09 6.69 -15.97
C HIS A 222 -1.79 5.19 -15.84
N TYR A 223 -0.90 4.75 -14.94
CA TYR A 223 -0.47 3.35 -14.87
C TYR A 223 -1.35 2.48 -13.95
N PHE A 224 -1.67 2.91 -12.72
CA PHE A 224 -2.23 2.03 -11.69
C PHE A 224 -3.46 2.57 -10.97
N PHE A 225 -3.39 3.79 -10.43
CA PHE A 225 -4.28 4.39 -9.43
C PHE A 225 -5.29 5.41 -9.99
N SER A 226 -5.20 5.81 -11.26
CA SER A 226 -6.17 6.76 -11.84
C SER A 226 -7.62 6.33 -11.62
N TYR A 227 -8.39 7.20 -10.95
CA TYR A 227 -9.81 7.04 -10.67
C TYR A 227 -10.64 7.09 -11.94
N ILE A 228 -10.31 7.98 -12.89
CA ILE A 228 -10.99 8.07 -14.19
C ILE A 228 -10.90 6.75 -14.94
N HIS A 229 -9.71 6.13 -14.98
CA HIS A 229 -9.55 4.82 -15.62
C HIS A 229 -10.41 3.75 -14.95
N PHE A 230 -10.43 3.72 -13.60
CA PHE A 230 -11.33 2.84 -12.87
C PHE A 230 -12.80 3.05 -13.26
N TYR A 231 -13.26 4.30 -13.27
CA TYR A 231 -14.64 4.64 -13.55
C TYR A 231 -15.06 4.18 -14.95
N VAL A 232 -14.22 4.39 -15.95
CA VAL A 232 -14.48 3.93 -17.33
C VAL A 232 -14.57 2.41 -17.42
N ILE A 233 -13.65 1.68 -16.77
CA ILE A 233 -13.67 0.21 -16.72
C ILE A 233 -14.96 -0.28 -16.05
N TYR A 234 -15.31 0.32 -14.90
CA TYR A 234 -16.51 -0.04 -14.16
C TYR A 234 -17.80 0.24 -14.96
N CYS A 235 -17.93 1.40 -15.60
CA CYS A 235 -19.09 1.70 -16.44
C CYS A 235 -19.24 0.69 -17.58
N LYS A 236 -18.14 0.29 -18.22
CA LYS A 236 -18.18 -0.71 -19.30
C LYS A 236 -18.58 -2.10 -18.81
N PHE A 237 -18.20 -2.46 -17.59
CA PHE A 237 -18.66 -3.69 -16.95
C PHE A 237 -20.15 -3.61 -16.61
N TRP A 238 -20.56 -2.52 -15.97
CA TRP A 238 -21.94 -2.28 -15.52
C TRP A 238 -22.94 -2.20 -16.69
N GLU A 239 -22.51 -1.72 -17.87
CA GLU A 239 -23.30 -1.75 -19.11
C GLU A 239 -23.64 -3.18 -19.57
N LEU A 240 -22.87 -4.19 -19.17
CA LEU A 240 -23.06 -5.59 -19.54
C LEU A 240 -23.75 -6.41 -18.46
N ASP A 241 -23.44 -6.16 -17.19
CA ASP A 241 -24.00 -6.84 -16.01
C ASP A 241 -25.35 -6.23 -15.61
N GLU A 242 -26.43 -6.59 -16.33
CA GLU A 242 -27.79 -6.08 -16.13
C GLU A 242 -28.44 -6.58 -14.83
N ASP A 243 -28.10 -7.78 -14.36
CA ASP A 243 -28.64 -8.38 -13.13
C ASP A 243 -27.79 -8.08 -11.89
N HIS A 244 -26.66 -7.41 -12.06
CA HIS A 244 -25.78 -6.89 -11.01
C HIS A 244 -25.23 -7.99 -10.11
N ASP A 245 -24.92 -9.15 -10.69
CA ASP A 245 -24.37 -10.31 -9.97
C ASP A 245 -22.82 -10.29 -9.92
N MET A 246 -22.19 -9.25 -10.49
CA MET A 246 -20.74 -9.07 -10.62
C MET A 246 -20.06 -10.15 -11.47
N MET A 247 -20.83 -10.81 -12.34
CA MET A 247 -20.37 -11.78 -13.31
C MET A 247 -20.89 -11.40 -14.71
N ILE A 248 -20.13 -11.76 -15.75
CA ILE A 248 -20.53 -11.54 -17.14
C ILE A 248 -20.65 -12.89 -17.81
N THR A 249 -21.83 -13.20 -18.33
CA THR A 249 -22.06 -14.42 -19.12
C THR A 249 -21.68 -14.21 -20.59
N PRO A 250 -21.52 -15.28 -21.38
CA PRO A 250 -21.29 -15.16 -22.82
C PRO A 250 -22.41 -14.38 -23.51
N GLU A 251 -23.66 -14.54 -23.04
CA GLU A 251 -24.84 -13.85 -23.54
C GLU A 251 -24.77 -12.33 -23.32
N ASP A 252 -24.28 -11.89 -22.15
CA ASP A 252 -24.05 -10.47 -21.86
C ASP A 252 -22.93 -9.93 -22.74
N PHE A 253 -21.85 -10.69 -22.85
CA PHE A 253 -20.64 -10.28 -23.55
C PHE A 253 -20.81 -10.11 -25.06
N VAL A 254 -21.83 -10.74 -25.68
CA VAL A 254 -22.19 -10.50 -27.09
C VAL A 254 -22.56 -9.03 -27.34
N ARG A 255 -23.05 -8.31 -26.33
CA ARG A 255 -23.43 -6.89 -26.45
C ARG A 255 -22.22 -5.96 -26.35
N TYR A 256 -21.03 -6.46 -25.97
CA TYR A 256 -19.83 -5.64 -25.84
C TYR A 256 -19.50 -4.90 -27.15
N SER A 257 -19.38 -3.57 -27.04
CA SER A 257 -19.07 -2.67 -28.16
C SER A 257 -19.94 -2.90 -29.40
N ASP A 258 -21.26 -2.99 -29.22
CA ASP A 258 -22.26 -3.22 -30.28
C ASP A 258 -22.00 -4.51 -31.10
N GLY A 259 -21.51 -5.56 -30.44
CA GLY A 259 -21.19 -6.83 -31.09
C GLY A 259 -19.92 -6.81 -31.93
N ALA A 260 -18.94 -5.97 -31.56
CA ALA A 260 -17.66 -5.88 -32.26
C ALA A 260 -16.84 -7.19 -32.22
N LEU A 261 -17.05 -8.04 -31.21
CA LEU A 261 -16.34 -9.30 -31.07
C LEU A 261 -17.08 -10.46 -31.77
N PRO A 262 -16.41 -11.22 -32.65
CA PRO A 262 -17.00 -12.43 -33.22
C PRO A 262 -17.32 -13.48 -32.14
N SER A 263 -18.43 -14.20 -32.28
CA SER A 263 -18.85 -15.25 -31.31
C SER A 263 -17.76 -16.28 -31.02
N ARG A 264 -16.97 -16.67 -32.03
CA ARG A 264 -15.83 -17.58 -31.84
C ARG A 264 -14.73 -17.02 -30.93
N VAL A 265 -14.53 -15.71 -30.92
CA VAL A 265 -13.56 -15.05 -30.03
C VAL A 265 -14.10 -15.04 -28.62
N ILE A 266 -15.38 -14.71 -28.45
CA ILE A 266 -16.10 -14.77 -27.17
C ILE A 266 -15.98 -16.18 -26.58
N ASP A 267 -16.39 -17.23 -27.31
CA ASP A 267 -16.28 -18.62 -26.86
C ASP A 267 -14.87 -18.99 -26.36
N ARG A 268 -13.84 -18.45 -27.00
CA ARG A 268 -12.45 -18.74 -26.66
C ARG A 268 -11.97 -17.96 -25.44
N ILE A 269 -12.41 -16.71 -25.25
CA ILE A 269 -12.12 -15.93 -24.03
C ILE A 269 -12.57 -16.72 -22.80
N PHE A 270 -13.83 -17.18 -22.80
CA PHE A 270 -14.40 -17.94 -21.68
C PHE A 270 -13.71 -19.30 -21.49
N LYS A 271 -13.40 -20.02 -22.59
CA LYS A 271 -12.64 -21.28 -22.51
C LYS A 271 -11.23 -21.08 -21.93
N VAL A 272 -10.50 -20.07 -22.40
CA VAL A 272 -9.14 -19.79 -21.91
C VAL A 272 -9.18 -19.40 -20.44
N ASN A 273 -10.14 -18.56 -20.03
CA ASN A 273 -10.30 -18.19 -18.63
C ASN A 273 -10.49 -19.42 -17.72
N LYS A 274 -11.35 -20.35 -18.16
CA LYS A 274 -11.56 -21.65 -17.48
C LYS A 274 -10.29 -22.50 -17.35
N TYR A 275 -9.37 -22.46 -18.32
CA TYR A 275 -8.10 -23.18 -18.21
C TYR A 275 -7.09 -22.48 -17.28
N LEU A 276 -7.12 -21.15 -17.20
CA LEU A 276 -6.21 -20.37 -16.36
C LEU A 276 -6.55 -20.48 -14.88
N LYS A 277 -7.84 -20.36 -14.54
CA LYS A 277 -8.35 -20.63 -13.20
C LYS A 277 -8.41 -22.15 -13.02
N LYS A 278 -7.37 -22.74 -12.40
CA LYS A 278 -7.32 -24.18 -12.06
C LYS A 278 -8.41 -24.54 -11.05
N TYR A 279 -9.67 -24.60 -11.50
CA TYR A 279 -10.76 -25.07 -10.66
C TYR A 279 -10.50 -26.53 -10.27
N PRO A 280 -10.78 -26.93 -9.01
CA PRO A 280 -10.81 -28.33 -8.63
C PRO A 280 -11.68 -29.10 -9.61
N LYS A 281 -11.26 -30.32 -10.00
CA LYS A 281 -11.93 -31.15 -11.04
C LYS A 281 -13.44 -31.41 -10.82
N ASN A 282 -13.99 -31.05 -9.65
CA ASN A 282 -15.36 -31.33 -9.23
C ASN A 282 -16.19 -30.07 -8.88
N SER A 283 -15.71 -28.86 -9.14
CA SER A 283 -16.50 -27.64 -8.95
C SER A 283 -17.32 -27.35 -10.22
N GLU A 284 -18.60 -27.02 -10.08
CA GLU A 284 -19.35 -26.35 -11.15
C GLU A 284 -18.61 -25.05 -11.46
N VAL A 285 -17.91 -25.03 -12.59
CA VAL A 285 -17.12 -23.88 -13.00
C VAL A 285 -18.08 -22.86 -13.58
N PRO A 286 -18.12 -21.61 -13.06
CA PRO A 286 -18.93 -20.57 -13.67
C PRO A 286 -18.54 -20.42 -15.14
N GLU A 287 -19.52 -20.45 -16.05
CA GLU A 287 -19.33 -20.08 -17.45
C GLU A 287 -19.30 -18.55 -17.61
N SER A 288 -18.88 -17.83 -16.57
CA SER A 288 -18.89 -16.37 -16.49
C SER A 288 -17.50 -15.80 -16.21
N LEU A 289 -17.31 -14.54 -16.59
CA LEU A 289 -16.12 -13.75 -16.25
C LEU A 289 -16.44 -12.93 -15.01
N ASP A 290 -15.55 -12.92 -14.03
CA ASP A 290 -15.67 -11.96 -12.93
C ASP A 290 -15.17 -10.56 -13.36
N TYR A 291 -15.37 -9.57 -12.49
CA TYR A 291 -14.93 -8.20 -12.73
C TYR A 291 -13.42 -8.07 -13.04
N SER A 292 -12.58 -8.88 -12.40
CA SER A 292 -11.12 -8.84 -12.62
C SER A 292 -10.76 -9.42 -13.99
N ASP A 293 -11.42 -10.51 -14.41
CA ASP A 293 -11.25 -11.11 -15.73
C ASP A 293 -11.69 -10.16 -16.84
N PHE A 294 -12.82 -9.47 -16.65
CA PHE A 294 -13.28 -8.44 -17.58
C PHE A 294 -12.30 -7.28 -17.67
N THR A 295 -11.76 -6.83 -16.53
CA THR A 295 -10.76 -5.77 -16.50
C THR A 295 -9.50 -6.16 -17.28
N LEU A 296 -9.01 -7.40 -17.14
CA LEU A 296 -7.90 -7.93 -17.93
C LEU A 296 -8.21 -7.95 -19.43
N PHE A 297 -9.40 -8.39 -19.80
CA PHE A 297 -9.88 -8.36 -21.17
C PHE A 297 -9.86 -6.92 -21.73
N LEU A 298 -10.44 -5.96 -21.01
CA LEU A 298 -10.58 -4.59 -21.47
C LEU A 298 -9.20 -3.92 -21.65
N LEU A 299 -8.26 -4.16 -20.73
CA LEU A 299 -6.88 -3.70 -20.85
C LEU A 299 -6.17 -4.28 -22.08
N ALA A 300 -6.44 -5.54 -22.42
CA ALA A 300 -5.92 -6.19 -23.62
C ALA A 300 -6.55 -5.64 -24.91
N ASP A 301 -7.83 -5.28 -24.86
CA ASP A 301 -8.60 -4.78 -25.98
C ASP A 301 -8.24 -3.32 -26.32
N GLU A 302 -8.04 -2.48 -25.30
CA GLU A 302 -7.71 -1.05 -25.43
C GLU A 302 -6.39 -0.83 -26.20
N ASN A 303 -5.33 -1.57 -25.86
CA ASN A 303 -4.03 -1.42 -26.49
C ASN A 303 -3.46 -2.76 -26.99
N LYS A 304 -3.92 -3.20 -28.15
CA LYS A 304 -3.47 -4.44 -28.80
C LYS A 304 -2.00 -4.44 -29.25
N ARG A 305 -1.28 -3.30 -29.16
CA ARG A 305 0.14 -3.19 -29.52
C ARG A 305 1.08 -3.51 -28.36
N GLN A 306 0.58 -3.49 -27.12
CA GLN A 306 1.39 -3.84 -25.96
C GLN A 306 1.69 -5.34 -25.95
N ASN A 307 2.94 -5.73 -25.62
CA ASN A 307 3.37 -7.14 -25.60
C ASN A 307 2.43 -8.04 -24.78
N LYS A 308 1.94 -7.58 -23.63
CA LYS A 308 1.03 -8.36 -22.80
C LYS A 308 -0.35 -8.55 -23.44
N SER A 309 -0.86 -7.54 -24.14
CA SER A 309 -2.08 -7.67 -24.95
C SER A 309 -1.88 -8.65 -26.10
N LEU A 310 -0.71 -8.62 -26.78
CA LEU A 310 -0.39 -9.59 -27.82
C LEU A 310 -0.36 -11.02 -27.27
N GLU A 311 0.24 -11.24 -26.09
CA GLU A 311 0.21 -12.54 -25.41
C GLU A 311 -1.22 -12.98 -25.04
N TYR A 312 -2.05 -12.05 -24.57
CA TYR A 312 -3.46 -12.31 -24.26
C TYR A 312 -4.22 -12.77 -25.50
N TRP A 313 -4.16 -12.00 -26.58
CA TRP A 313 -4.83 -12.32 -27.84
C TRP A 313 -4.26 -13.58 -28.50
N PHE A 314 -2.96 -13.83 -28.39
CA PHE A 314 -2.35 -15.06 -28.91
C PHE A 314 -2.84 -16.31 -28.17
N ARG A 315 -3.17 -16.22 -26.87
CA ARG A 315 -3.80 -17.32 -26.12
C ARG A 315 -5.24 -17.58 -26.56
N ILE A 316 -5.93 -16.55 -27.09
CA ILE A 316 -7.32 -16.63 -27.57
C ILE A 316 -7.40 -17.07 -29.04
N LEU A 317 -6.38 -16.83 -29.87
CA LEU A 317 -6.35 -17.22 -31.29
C LEU A 317 -5.98 -18.69 -31.52
#